data_AF-F6HNX0-F1
#
_entry.id   AF-F6HNX0-F1
#
_cell.length_a   1.000
_cell.length_b   1.000
_cell.length_c   1.000
_cell.angle_alpha   90.00
_cell.angle_beta   90.00
_cell.angle_gamma   90.00
#
_symmetry.space_group_name_H-M   'P 1'
#
loop_
_entity.id
_entity.type
_entity.pdbx_description
1 polymer ?
#
loop_
_entity_poly.entity_id
_entity_poly.type
_entity_poly.pdbx_seq_one_letter_code
_entity_poly.pdbx_strand_id
1 'polypeptide(L)'
;MEKLQLENAKLKHEMEHQNRVFQQQAEELDQEWRTFMAEKKKLTDQNPMMSELKDQCIALRKELEEKTDDLQHMQSINEALIVKEQMSNRELQNARKELISGLYDMQNSRSLLGVKKMGEVDMKPFHDACSKKFPNRDLPIIYTTMCSTWQHRVKDSSWHPFKIINGSLQIDEDDGELKELRNDLGEAAYKAVTKALLELEEYNPSGRYEVPELWNYKEGKKASLVETIEYVIKQWKTQKGKRKR
;
A
#
# COMPACT_ATOMS: atom_id res chain seq x y z
N MET A 1 -33.63 -73.28 80.43
CA MET A 1 -34.29 -72.84 79.19
C MET A 1 -34.84 -71.41 79.31
N GLU A 2 -35.51 -71.05 80.41
CA GLU A 2 -36.10 -69.70 80.61
C GLU A 2 -35.10 -68.53 80.67
N LYS A 3 -33.91 -68.69 81.31
CA LYS A 3 -32.89 -67.62 81.35
C LYS A 3 -32.42 -67.17 79.96
N LEU A 4 -32.23 -68.13 79.04
CA LEU A 4 -31.83 -67.89 77.66
C LEU A 4 -32.91 -67.18 76.84
N GLN A 5 -34.19 -67.43 77.12
CA GLN A 5 -35.31 -66.72 76.48
C GLN A 5 -35.42 -65.28 76.98
N LEU A 6 -35.22 -65.05 78.28
CA LEU A 6 -35.23 -63.71 78.85
C LEU A 6 -34.07 -62.84 78.34
N GLU A 7 -32.88 -63.44 78.19
CA GLU A 7 -31.70 -62.77 77.66
C GLU A 7 -31.85 -62.43 76.17
N ASN A 8 -32.40 -63.35 75.37
CA ASN A 8 -32.74 -63.07 73.97
C ASN A 8 -33.80 -61.97 73.82
N ALA A 9 -34.82 -61.93 74.70
CA ALA A 9 -35.83 -60.87 74.67
C ALA A 9 -35.23 -59.50 75.00
N LYS A 10 -34.30 -59.42 75.96
CA LYS A 10 -33.57 -58.18 76.29
C LYS A 10 -32.68 -57.72 75.14
N LEU A 11 -31.91 -58.63 74.54
CA LEU A 11 -31.07 -58.33 73.38
C LEU A 11 -31.88 -57.85 72.18
N LYS A 12 -33.06 -58.44 71.94
CA LYS A 12 -33.97 -58.00 70.88
C LYS A 12 -34.50 -56.58 71.14
N HIS A 13 -34.92 -56.29 72.37
CA HIS A 13 -35.38 -54.95 72.75
C HIS A 13 -34.26 -53.90 72.63
N GLU A 14 -33.02 -54.27 72.98
CA GLU A 14 -31.84 -53.39 72.84
C GLU A 14 -31.53 -53.12 71.36
N MET A 15 -31.55 -54.14 70.49
CA MET A 15 -31.39 -53.94 69.05
C MET A 15 -32.49 -53.05 68.45
N GLU A 16 -33.74 -53.26 68.84
CA GLU A 16 -34.86 -52.42 68.39
C GLU A 16 -34.75 -50.99 68.90
N HIS A 17 -34.17 -50.78 70.08
CA HIS A 17 -33.85 -49.45 70.59
C HIS A 17 -32.71 -48.81 69.78
N GLN A 18 -31.60 -49.52 69.56
CA GLN A 18 -30.47 -49.02 68.76
C GLN A 18 -30.87 -48.69 67.33
N ASN A 19 -31.65 -49.54 66.66
CA ASN A 19 -32.15 -49.26 65.31
C ASN A 19 -33.01 -48.00 65.28
N ARG A 20 -33.86 -47.78 66.29
CA ARG A 20 -34.65 -46.54 66.39
C ARG A 20 -33.76 -45.31 66.56
N VAL A 21 -32.73 -45.39 67.40
CA VAL A 21 -31.77 -44.30 67.60
C VAL A 21 -30.99 -44.01 66.31
N PHE A 22 -30.49 -45.04 65.62
CA PHE A 22 -29.79 -44.86 64.34
C PHE A 22 -30.68 -44.23 63.27
N GLN A 23 -31.95 -44.62 63.22
CA GLN A 23 -32.90 -44.09 62.24
C GLN A 23 -33.23 -42.62 62.53
N GLN A 24 -33.39 -42.25 63.81
CA GLN A 24 -33.54 -40.86 64.23
C GLN A 24 -32.32 -40.01 63.87
N GLN A 25 -31.10 -40.51 64.12
CA GLN A 25 -29.87 -39.81 63.75
C GLN A 25 -29.73 -39.61 62.23
N ALA A 26 -30.13 -40.61 61.43
CA ALA A 26 -30.12 -40.50 59.98
C ALA A 26 -31.13 -39.45 59.47
N GLU A 27 -32.31 -39.38 60.10
CA GLU A 27 -33.33 -38.37 59.78
C GLU A 27 -32.89 -36.95 60.20
N GLU A 28 -32.26 -36.81 61.36
CA GLU A 28 -31.69 -35.53 61.82
C GLU A 28 -30.60 -35.03 60.86
N LEU A 29 -29.67 -35.90 60.47
CA LEU A 29 -28.64 -35.56 59.49
C LEU A 29 -29.23 -35.16 58.13
N ASP A 30 -30.28 -35.83 57.65
CA ASP A 30 -30.94 -35.46 56.38
C ASP A 30 -31.62 -34.08 56.51
N GLN A 31 -32.23 -33.77 57.64
CA GLN A 31 -32.83 -32.46 57.89
C GLN A 31 -31.77 -31.35 57.97
N GLU A 32 -30.66 -31.58 58.66
CA GLU A 32 -29.52 -30.66 58.70
C GLU A 32 -28.94 -30.42 57.30
N TRP A 33 -28.81 -31.48 56.49
CA TRP A 33 -28.33 -31.34 55.13
C TRP A 33 -29.27 -30.51 54.25
N ARG A 34 -30.59 -30.73 54.36
CA ARG A 34 -31.60 -29.96 53.63
C ARG A 34 -31.62 -28.49 54.03
N THR A 35 -31.51 -28.20 55.33
CA THR A 35 -31.50 -26.81 55.84
C THR A 35 -30.24 -26.07 55.40
N PHE A 36 -29.07 -26.69 55.53
CA PHE A 36 -27.81 -26.13 55.05
C PHE A 36 -27.86 -25.80 53.54
N MET A 37 -28.40 -26.71 52.72
CA MET A 37 -28.52 -26.48 51.28
C MET A 37 -29.50 -25.35 50.93
N ALA A 38 -30.60 -25.24 51.66
CA ALA A 38 -31.56 -24.15 51.46
C ALA A 38 -30.95 -22.78 51.82
N GLU A 39 -30.17 -22.71 52.90
CA GLU A 39 -29.48 -21.49 53.32
C GLU A 39 -28.38 -21.09 52.36
N LYS A 40 -27.56 -22.05 51.91
CA LYS A 40 -26.54 -21.84 50.88
C LYS A 40 -27.15 -21.30 49.58
N LYS A 41 -28.29 -21.84 49.16
CA LYS A 41 -29.00 -21.35 47.98
C LYS A 41 -29.49 -19.90 48.18
N LYS A 42 -30.09 -19.59 49.33
CA LYS A 42 -30.52 -18.22 49.66
C LYS A 42 -29.36 -17.23 49.64
N LEU A 43 -28.21 -17.56 50.24
CA LEU A 43 -27.03 -16.69 50.23
C LEU A 43 -26.50 -16.43 48.82
N THR A 44 -26.64 -17.42 47.94
CA THR A 44 -26.23 -17.30 46.53
C THR A 44 -27.19 -16.42 45.73
N ASP A 45 -28.49 -16.55 45.97
CA ASP A 45 -29.56 -15.80 45.29
C ASP A 45 -29.73 -14.37 45.86
N GLN A 46 -29.42 -14.15 47.14
CA GLN A 46 -29.55 -12.87 47.86
C GLN A 46 -28.25 -12.06 47.92
N ASN A 47 -27.21 -12.42 47.17
CA ASN A 47 -26.01 -11.59 47.05
C ASN A 47 -26.18 -10.61 45.87
N PRO A 48 -26.76 -9.40 46.06
CA PRO A 48 -27.06 -8.47 44.97
C PRO A 48 -25.80 -8.08 44.17
N MET A 49 -24.65 -8.00 44.83
CA MET A 49 -23.36 -7.73 44.19
C MET A 49 -22.96 -8.83 43.20
N MET A 50 -23.28 -10.10 43.49
CA MET A 50 -23.02 -11.22 42.56
C MET A 50 -24.00 -11.21 41.38
N SER A 51 -25.25 -10.80 41.60
CA SER A 51 -26.23 -10.63 40.51
C SER A 51 -25.83 -9.49 39.58
N GLU A 52 -25.49 -8.33 40.14
CA GLU A 52 -25.10 -7.15 39.37
C GLU A 52 -23.81 -7.39 38.57
N LEU A 53 -22.83 -8.10 39.15
CA LEU A 53 -21.62 -8.49 38.43
C LEU A 53 -21.93 -9.45 37.26
N LYS A 54 -22.87 -10.38 37.42
CA LYS A 54 -23.32 -11.25 36.32
C LYS A 54 -23.97 -10.45 35.21
N ASP A 55 -24.85 -9.51 35.54
CA ASP A 55 -25.53 -8.66 34.57
C ASP A 55 -24.53 -7.78 33.80
N GLN A 56 -23.53 -7.20 34.48
CA GLN A 56 -22.43 -6.48 33.84
C GLN A 56 -21.59 -7.38 32.93
N CYS A 57 -21.28 -8.61 33.35
CA CYS A 57 -20.58 -9.57 32.49
C CYS A 57 -21.38 -9.91 31.24
N ILE A 58 -22.72 -10.02 31.33
CA ILE A 58 -23.59 -10.27 30.17
C ILE A 58 -23.58 -9.06 29.25
N ALA A 59 -23.72 -7.85 29.80
CA ALA A 59 -23.70 -6.61 29.02
C ALA A 59 -22.36 -6.42 28.29
N LEU A 60 -21.23 -6.60 28.96
CA LEU A 60 -19.90 -6.51 28.37
C LEU A 60 -19.66 -7.57 27.29
N ARG A 61 -20.18 -8.79 27.48
CA ARG A 61 -20.09 -9.83 26.45
C ARG A 61 -20.87 -9.45 25.19
N LYS A 62 -22.07 -8.89 25.36
CA LYS A 62 -22.89 -8.41 24.24
C LYS A 62 -22.20 -7.26 23.51
N GLU A 63 -21.66 -6.28 24.24
CA GLU A 63 -20.92 -5.17 23.63
C GLU A 63 -19.67 -5.68 22.90
N LEU A 64 -18.94 -6.65 23.46
CA LEU A 64 -17.78 -7.24 22.81
C LEU A 64 -18.15 -7.99 21.52
N GLU A 65 -19.28 -8.70 21.51
CA GLU A 65 -19.83 -9.37 20.31
C GLU A 65 -20.19 -8.33 19.24
N GLU A 66 -20.96 -7.30 19.59
CA GLU A 66 -21.31 -6.20 18.67
C GLU A 66 -20.06 -5.51 18.10
N LYS A 67 -19.06 -5.23 18.92
CA LYS A 67 -17.79 -4.63 18.47
C LYS A 67 -16.97 -5.57 17.58
N THR A 68 -17.04 -6.88 17.84
CA THR A 68 -16.36 -7.87 17.00
C THR A 68 -17.00 -7.93 15.62
N ASP A 69 -18.33 -7.92 15.55
CA ASP A 69 -19.08 -7.88 14.30
C ASP A 69 -18.81 -6.58 13.52
N ASP A 70 -18.82 -5.43 14.20
CA ASP A 70 -18.46 -4.12 13.62
C ASP A 70 -17.04 -4.15 13.03
N LEU A 71 -16.07 -4.72 13.76
CA LEU A 71 -14.69 -4.83 13.30
C LEU A 71 -14.58 -5.73 12.06
N GLN A 72 -15.27 -6.87 12.04
CA GLN A 72 -15.29 -7.75 10.86
C GLN A 72 -15.93 -7.07 9.65
N HIS A 73 -17.01 -6.32 9.86
CA HIS A 73 -17.66 -5.55 8.80
C HIS A 73 -16.71 -4.49 8.23
N MET A 74 -16.04 -3.72 9.09
CA MET A 74 -15.06 -2.72 8.69
C MET A 74 -13.85 -3.32 7.95
N GLN A 75 -13.36 -4.47 8.40
CA GLN A 75 -12.30 -5.20 7.70
C GLN A 75 -12.75 -5.61 6.28
N SER A 76 -13.95 -6.17 6.15
CA SER A 76 -14.50 -6.56 4.84
C SER A 76 -14.66 -5.37 3.89
N ILE A 77 -15.16 -4.23 4.39
CA ILE A 77 -15.23 -3.00 3.59
C ILE A 77 -13.84 -2.54 3.15
N ASN A 78 -12.87 -2.53 4.06
CA ASN A 78 -11.52 -2.10 3.75
C ASN A 78 -10.87 -2.98 2.67
N GLU A 79 -11.00 -4.30 2.79
CA GLU A 79 -10.54 -5.25 1.76
C GLU A 79 -11.20 -4.97 0.40
N ALA A 80 -12.52 -4.77 0.37
CA ALA A 80 -13.25 -4.45 -0.86
C ALA A 80 -12.78 -3.12 -1.49
N LEU A 81 -12.50 -2.10 -0.66
CA LEU A 81 -11.97 -0.82 -1.12
C LEU A 81 -10.57 -0.95 -1.69
N ILE A 82 -9.68 -1.71 -1.06
CA ILE A 82 -8.32 -1.99 -1.56
C ILE A 82 -8.41 -2.66 -2.94
N VAL A 83 -9.25 -3.68 -3.09
CA VAL A 83 -9.43 -4.36 -4.39
C VAL A 83 -9.97 -3.39 -5.44
N LYS A 84 -10.95 -2.55 -5.10
CA LYS A 84 -11.52 -1.56 -6.02
C LYS A 84 -10.51 -0.49 -6.45
N GLU A 85 -9.71 0.00 -5.51
CA GLU A 85 -8.64 0.98 -5.76
C GLU A 85 -7.59 0.39 -6.70
N GLN A 86 -7.14 -0.84 -6.44
CA GLN A 86 -6.20 -1.54 -7.31
C GLN A 86 -6.74 -1.74 -8.72
N MET A 87 -8.01 -2.15 -8.86
CA MET A 87 -8.66 -2.29 -10.17
C MET A 87 -8.73 -0.96 -10.92
N SER A 88 -9.23 0.10 -10.28
CA SER A 88 -9.35 1.42 -10.89
C SER A 88 -7.99 2.01 -11.26
N ASN A 89 -6.98 1.86 -10.40
CA ASN A 89 -5.63 2.29 -10.71
C ASN A 89 -5.06 1.52 -11.90
N ARG A 90 -5.27 0.20 -11.98
CA ARG A 90 -4.84 -0.61 -13.14
C ARG A 90 -5.47 -0.12 -14.44
N GLU A 91 -6.76 0.20 -14.44
CA GLU A 91 -7.45 0.76 -15.61
C GLU A 91 -6.87 2.11 -16.02
N LEU A 92 -6.62 3.01 -15.06
CA LEU A 92 -6.00 4.31 -15.32
C LEU A 92 -4.58 4.19 -15.89
N GLN A 93 -3.77 3.27 -15.34
CA GLN A 93 -2.43 3.01 -15.86
C GLN A 93 -2.46 2.41 -17.27
N ASN A 94 -3.39 1.50 -17.55
CA ASN A 94 -3.58 0.95 -18.89
C ASN A 94 -4.00 2.03 -19.88
N ALA A 95 -4.96 2.88 -19.53
CA ALA A 95 -5.38 4.02 -20.37
C ALA A 95 -4.21 5.00 -20.63
N ARG A 96 -3.38 5.26 -19.62
CA ARG A 96 -2.18 6.10 -19.77
C ARG A 96 -1.17 5.48 -20.74
N LYS A 97 -0.88 4.18 -20.60
CA LYS A 97 0.03 3.46 -21.50
C LYS A 97 -0.48 3.49 -22.95
N GLU A 98 -1.78 3.25 -23.14
CA GLU A 98 -2.38 3.28 -24.47
C GLU A 98 -2.31 4.67 -25.10
N LEU A 99 -2.58 5.74 -24.33
CA LEU A 99 -2.45 7.12 -24.82
C LEU A 99 -1.00 7.48 -25.17
N ILE A 100 -0.04 7.06 -24.35
CA ILE A 100 1.39 7.24 -24.66
C ILE A 100 1.73 6.52 -25.97
N SER A 101 1.32 5.26 -26.12
CA SER A 101 1.56 4.47 -27.34
C SER A 101 0.93 5.14 -28.57
N GLY A 102 -0.36 5.50 -28.50
CA GLY A 102 -1.06 6.12 -29.62
C GLY A 102 -0.52 7.50 -30.00
N LEU A 103 0.00 8.27 -29.03
CA LEU A 103 0.62 9.56 -29.32
C LEU A 103 1.98 9.45 -29.99
N TYR A 104 2.75 8.38 -29.76
CA TYR A 104 3.98 8.14 -30.52
C TYR A 104 3.72 8.06 -32.02
N ASP A 105 2.66 7.34 -32.42
CA ASP A 105 2.28 7.20 -33.83
C ASP A 105 1.76 8.52 -34.44
N MET A 106 1.20 9.40 -33.60
CA MET A 106 0.67 10.70 -34.01
C MET A 106 1.71 11.83 -33.94
N GLN A 107 2.94 11.55 -33.49
CA GLN A 107 3.91 12.56 -33.12
C GLN A 107 4.35 13.38 -34.34
N ASN A 108 4.14 14.70 -34.25
CA ASN A 108 4.59 15.69 -35.23
C ASN A 108 5.34 16.80 -34.50
N SER A 109 6.40 17.34 -35.11
CA SER A 109 7.26 18.40 -34.55
C SER A 109 6.52 19.67 -34.15
N ARG A 110 5.28 19.86 -34.60
CA ARG A 110 4.41 20.99 -34.28
C ARG A 110 3.32 20.69 -33.23
N SER A 111 3.34 19.52 -32.63
CA SER A 111 2.31 19.11 -31.66
C SER A 111 2.52 19.82 -30.31
N LEU A 112 1.46 20.41 -29.77
CA LEU A 112 1.52 21.08 -28.46
C LEU A 112 1.60 20.09 -27.31
N LEU A 113 0.99 18.92 -27.49
CA LEU A 113 1.07 17.78 -26.60
C LEU A 113 1.67 16.58 -27.34
N GLY A 114 2.44 15.77 -26.64
CA GLY A 114 3.03 14.55 -27.18
C GLY A 114 3.68 13.72 -26.09
N VAL A 115 4.59 12.84 -26.50
CA VAL A 115 5.37 12.01 -25.59
C VAL A 115 6.78 12.54 -25.50
N LYS A 116 7.23 12.81 -24.27
CA LYS A 116 8.62 13.11 -23.95
C LYS A 116 9.24 11.91 -23.24
N LYS A 117 10.45 11.54 -23.60
CA LYS A 117 11.23 10.55 -22.86
C LYS A 117 12.05 11.26 -21.79
N MET A 118 11.67 11.07 -20.53
CA MET A 118 12.39 11.64 -19.39
C MET A 118 13.73 10.92 -19.24
N GLY A 119 14.83 11.67 -19.24
CA GLY A 119 16.18 11.13 -19.23
C GLY A 119 16.79 10.88 -20.63
N GLU A 120 16.13 11.32 -21.69
CA GLU A 120 16.71 11.36 -23.04
C GLU A 120 17.55 12.64 -23.20
N VAL A 121 18.80 12.49 -23.62
CA VAL A 121 19.71 13.59 -23.93
C VAL A 121 19.23 14.28 -25.21
N ASP A 122 18.98 15.58 -25.12
CA ASP A 122 18.59 16.39 -26.28
C ASP A 122 19.73 16.43 -27.31
N MET A 123 19.43 16.00 -28.53
CA MET A 123 20.39 15.95 -29.63
C MET A 123 20.73 17.33 -30.19
N LYS A 124 19.85 18.32 -30.06
CA LYS A 124 20.01 19.63 -30.70
C LYS A 124 21.28 20.38 -30.24
N PRO A 125 21.61 20.45 -28.95
CA PRO A 125 22.86 21.05 -28.50
C PRO A 125 24.12 20.39 -29.08
N PHE A 126 24.10 19.06 -29.27
CA PHE A 126 25.20 18.32 -29.90
C PHE A 126 25.31 18.65 -31.38
N HIS A 127 24.18 18.70 -32.10
CA HIS A 127 24.15 19.14 -33.49
C HIS A 127 24.77 20.53 -33.65
N ASP A 128 24.36 21.49 -32.82
CA ASP A 128 24.81 22.88 -32.92
C ASP A 128 26.30 23.04 -32.56
N ALA A 129 26.78 22.30 -31.56
CA ALA A 129 28.19 22.30 -31.17
C ALA A 129 29.07 21.64 -32.25
N CYS A 130 28.68 20.46 -32.75
CA CYS A 130 29.42 19.75 -33.79
C CYS A 130 29.45 20.52 -35.10
N SER A 131 28.35 21.18 -35.49
CA SER A 131 28.29 22.01 -36.70
C SER A 131 29.30 23.15 -36.68
N LYS A 132 29.59 23.73 -35.51
CA LYS A 132 30.61 24.77 -35.34
C LYS A 132 32.03 24.20 -35.31
N LYS A 133 32.22 23.05 -34.66
CA LYS A 133 33.55 22.44 -34.44
C LYS A 133 34.07 21.66 -35.67
N PHE A 134 33.18 21.11 -36.51
CA PHE A 134 33.54 20.21 -37.60
C PHE A 134 32.83 20.56 -38.94
N PRO A 135 33.03 21.76 -39.51
CA PRO A 135 32.27 22.24 -40.66
C PRO A 135 32.41 21.41 -41.95
N ASN A 136 33.46 20.59 -42.10
CA ASN A 136 33.78 19.83 -43.32
C ASN A 136 33.71 18.30 -43.13
N ARG A 137 33.05 17.81 -42.09
CA ARG A 137 32.87 16.37 -41.84
C ARG A 137 31.40 15.97 -42.01
N ASP A 138 31.15 14.67 -42.02
CA ASP A 138 29.80 14.13 -41.92
C ASP A 138 29.19 14.47 -40.54
N LEU A 139 28.60 15.66 -40.46
CA LEU A 139 27.98 16.21 -39.26
C LEU A 139 26.87 15.29 -38.71
N PRO A 140 25.93 14.77 -39.53
CA PRO A 140 24.93 13.77 -39.12
C PRO A 140 25.50 12.63 -38.28
N ILE A 141 26.53 11.95 -38.77
CA ILE A 141 27.12 10.81 -38.07
C ILE A 141 27.80 11.27 -36.77
N ILE A 142 28.52 12.39 -36.79
CA ILE A 142 29.27 12.89 -35.64
C ILE A 142 28.35 13.24 -34.47
N TYR A 143 27.37 14.13 -34.65
CA TYR A 143 26.54 14.54 -33.51
C TYR A 143 25.64 13.40 -33.01
N THR A 144 25.19 12.51 -33.91
CA THR A 144 24.38 11.34 -33.52
C THR A 144 25.19 10.38 -32.66
N THR A 145 26.44 10.11 -33.06
CA THR A 145 27.37 9.25 -32.31
C THR A 145 27.65 9.87 -30.94
N MET A 146 27.98 11.17 -30.90
CA MET A 146 28.27 11.87 -29.64
C MET A 146 27.06 11.88 -28.69
N CYS A 147 25.88 12.22 -29.19
CA CYS A 147 24.65 12.20 -28.40
C CYS A 147 24.35 10.78 -27.85
N SER A 148 24.56 9.74 -28.68
CA SER A 148 24.38 8.35 -28.27
C SER A 148 25.38 7.93 -27.20
N THR A 149 26.65 8.31 -27.34
CA THR A 149 27.68 8.06 -26.32
C THR A 149 27.29 8.67 -24.98
N TRP A 150 26.83 9.93 -24.97
CA TRP A 150 26.36 10.57 -23.75
C TRP A 150 25.08 9.95 -23.21
N GLN A 151 24.15 9.52 -24.07
CA GLN A 151 22.98 8.77 -23.63
C GLN A 151 23.40 7.48 -22.91
N HIS A 152 24.37 6.73 -23.44
CA HIS A 152 24.89 5.53 -22.78
C HIS A 152 25.57 5.84 -21.45
N ARG A 153 26.34 6.93 -21.37
CA ARG A 153 26.96 7.38 -20.12
C ARG A 153 25.92 7.71 -19.07
N VAL A 154 24.90 8.49 -19.40
CA VAL A 154 23.81 8.88 -18.49
C VAL A 154 23.09 7.66 -17.88
N LYS A 155 22.97 6.57 -18.66
CA LYS A 155 22.37 5.30 -18.23
C LYS A 155 23.30 4.40 -17.40
N ASP A 156 24.60 4.67 -17.40
CA ASP A 156 25.58 3.86 -16.71
C ASP A 156 25.47 4.06 -15.20
N SER A 157 25.03 3.03 -14.48
CA SER A 157 24.88 3.07 -13.02
C SER A 157 26.21 3.29 -12.28
N SER A 158 27.35 2.97 -12.91
CA SER A 158 28.67 3.23 -12.32
C SER A 158 29.06 4.72 -12.34
N TRP A 159 28.41 5.50 -13.20
CA TRP A 159 28.57 6.96 -13.27
C TRP A 159 27.36 7.66 -12.63
N HIS A 160 27.60 8.30 -11.49
CA HIS A 160 26.59 9.02 -10.73
C HIS A 160 27.17 10.38 -10.30
N PRO A 161 27.19 11.38 -11.21
CA PRO A 161 27.82 12.68 -10.97
C PRO A 161 26.91 13.57 -10.11
N PHE A 162 26.60 13.11 -8.89
CA PHE A 162 25.76 13.80 -7.93
C PHE A 162 26.43 13.87 -6.56
N LYS A 163 26.14 14.94 -5.84
CA LYS A 163 26.56 15.16 -4.45
C LYS A 163 25.40 15.65 -3.60
N ILE A 164 25.45 15.35 -2.31
CA ILE A 164 24.45 15.83 -1.35
C ILE A 164 24.91 17.21 -0.84
N ILE A 165 24.14 18.25 -1.16
CA ILE A 165 24.34 19.61 -0.67
C ILE A 165 23.09 20.02 0.11
N ASN A 166 23.28 20.38 1.39
CA ASN A 166 22.19 20.78 2.29
C ASN A 166 21.03 19.76 2.34
N GLY A 167 21.34 18.46 2.29
CA GLY A 167 20.34 17.38 2.30
C GLY A 167 19.61 17.16 0.97
N SER A 168 19.96 17.89 -0.08
CA SER A 168 19.42 17.72 -1.44
C SER A 168 20.46 17.12 -2.37
N LEU A 169 20.05 16.16 -3.19
CA LEU A 169 20.89 15.58 -4.24
C LEU A 169 21.00 16.59 -5.40
N GLN A 170 22.21 16.98 -5.76
CA GLN A 170 22.49 17.96 -6.80
C GLN A 170 23.59 17.43 -7.72
N ILE A 171 23.65 17.93 -8.97
CA ILE A 171 24.71 17.60 -9.91
C ILE A 171 26.06 18.04 -9.32
N ASP A 172 27.05 17.17 -9.39
CA ASP A 172 28.42 17.53 -9.06
C ASP A 172 29.05 18.30 -10.23
N GLU A 173 29.05 19.63 -10.16
CA GLU A 173 29.71 20.49 -11.14
C GLU A 173 31.24 20.25 -11.23
N ASP A 174 31.82 19.57 -10.23
CA ASP A 174 33.23 19.23 -10.23
C ASP A 174 33.59 17.93 -10.94
N ASP A 175 32.59 17.15 -11.38
CA ASP A 175 32.76 15.89 -12.09
C ASP A 175 33.65 16.05 -13.35
N GLY A 176 34.60 15.13 -13.50
CA GLY A 176 35.59 15.18 -14.57
C GLY A 176 34.98 15.05 -15.97
N GLU A 177 34.08 14.09 -16.17
CA GLU A 177 33.43 13.85 -17.46
C GLU A 177 32.53 15.01 -17.86
N LEU A 178 31.76 15.58 -16.91
CA LEU A 178 30.94 16.76 -17.15
C LEU A 178 31.77 18.01 -17.46
N LYS A 179 32.92 18.19 -16.80
CA LYS A 179 33.87 19.28 -17.13
C LYS A 179 34.43 19.13 -18.53
N GLU A 180 34.83 17.92 -18.92
CA GLU A 180 35.30 17.63 -20.28
C GLU A 180 34.22 17.92 -21.32
N LEU A 181 32.98 17.45 -21.10
CA LEU A 181 31.83 17.76 -21.96
C LEU A 181 31.65 19.26 -22.18
N ARG A 182 31.69 20.01 -21.08
CA ARG A 182 31.49 21.47 -21.11
C ARG A 182 32.61 22.17 -21.87
N ASN A 183 33.84 21.74 -21.70
CA ASN A 183 35.00 22.29 -22.42
C ASN A 183 34.97 21.94 -23.91
N ASP A 184 34.54 20.73 -24.26
CA ASP A 184 34.61 20.23 -25.63
C ASP A 184 33.44 20.65 -26.52
N LEU A 185 32.22 20.62 -25.97
CA LEU A 185 30.98 20.85 -26.72
C LEU A 185 30.19 22.06 -26.20
N GLY A 186 30.65 22.68 -25.12
CA GLY A 186 30.09 23.92 -24.59
C GLY A 186 28.93 23.73 -23.62
N GLU A 187 28.47 24.85 -23.09
CA GLU A 187 27.44 24.94 -22.05
C GLU A 187 26.12 24.26 -22.43
N ALA A 188 25.71 24.35 -23.71
CA ALA A 188 24.44 23.82 -24.15
C ALA A 188 24.41 22.27 -24.08
N ALA A 189 25.51 21.61 -24.44
CA ALA A 189 25.62 20.16 -24.36
C ALA A 189 25.68 19.69 -22.90
N TYR A 190 26.44 20.40 -22.05
CA TYR A 190 26.45 20.17 -20.60
C TYR A 190 25.03 20.26 -19.99
N LYS A 191 24.26 21.30 -20.33
CA LYS A 191 22.88 21.45 -19.86
C LYS A 191 21.95 20.35 -20.35
N ALA A 192 22.15 19.83 -21.57
CA ALA A 192 21.36 18.72 -22.09
C ALA A 192 21.57 17.44 -21.29
N VAL A 193 22.84 17.11 -21.00
CA VAL A 193 23.21 15.90 -20.24
C VAL A 193 22.81 16.00 -18.78
N THR A 194 23.07 17.12 -18.12
CA THR A 194 22.67 17.33 -16.71
C THR A 194 21.15 17.33 -16.53
N LYS A 195 20.40 17.89 -17.49
CA LYS A 195 18.95 17.78 -17.50
C LYS A 195 18.49 16.32 -17.63
N ALA A 196 19.09 15.54 -18.52
CA ALA A 196 18.75 14.12 -18.65
C ALA A 196 19.06 13.33 -17.36
N LEU A 197 20.19 13.61 -16.70
CA LEU A 197 20.55 13.02 -15.41
C LEU A 197 19.51 13.34 -14.32
N LEU A 198 19.12 14.62 -14.19
CA LEU A 198 18.10 15.04 -13.23
C LEU A 198 16.74 14.40 -13.52
N GLU A 199 16.35 14.29 -14.78
CA GLU A 199 15.11 13.62 -15.17
C GLU A 199 15.14 12.11 -14.87
N LEU A 200 16.28 11.42 -15.04
CA LEU A 200 16.41 10.04 -14.61
C LEU A 200 16.30 9.89 -13.09
N GLU A 201 16.89 10.81 -12.33
CA GLU A 201 16.80 10.78 -10.87
C GLU A 201 15.36 10.99 -10.38
N GLU A 202 14.59 11.86 -11.04
CA GLU A 202 13.19 12.11 -10.69
C GLU A 202 12.25 10.97 -11.10
N TYR A 203 12.43 10.41 -12.30
CA TYR A 203 11.45 9.49 -12.90
C TYR A 203 11.85 8.00 -12.79
N ASN A 204 13.14 7.68 -12.70
CA ASN A 204 13.62 6.30 -12.70
C ASN A 204 15.04 6.16 -12.09
N PRO A 205 15.24 6.56 -10.81
CA PRO A 205 16.57 6.64 -10.20
C PRO A 205 17.28 5.28 -10.16
N SER A 206 16.54 4.21 -9.88
CA SER A 206 17.09 2.84 -9.82
C SER A 206 17.28 2.20 -11.19
N GLY A 207 16.36 2.43 -12.13
CA GLY A 207 16.38 1.76 -13.43
C GLY A 207 17.28 2.44 -14.45
N ARG A 208 17.52 3.75 -14.34
CA ARG A 208 18.40 4.55 -15.23
C ARG A 208 18.07 4.40 -16.73
N TYR A 209 16.83 4.07 -17.10
CA TYR A 209 16.35 4.05 -18.49
C TYR A 209 15.29 5.14 -18.71
N GLU A 210 15.14 5.58 -19.97
CA GLU A 210 14.23 6.67 -20.27
C GLU A 210 12.77 6.28 -20.04
N VAL A 211 12.01 7.15 -19.38
CA VAL A 211 10.59 6.92 -19.09
C VAL A 211 9.73 7.77 -20.01
N PRO A 212 8.87 7.17 -20.85
CA PRO A 212 7.95 7.94 -21.68
C PRO A 212 6.85 8.57 -20.82
N GLU A 213 6.64 9.87 -21.00
CA GLU A 213 5.65 10.63 -20.27
C GLU A 213 4.81 11.52 -21.20
N LEU A 214 3.53 11.66 -20.84
CA LEU A 214 2.65 12.63 -21.48
C LEU A 214 3.15 14.04 -21.15
N TRP A 215 3.41 14.83 -22.17
CA TRP A 215 4.07 16.12 -22.02
C TRP A 215 3.35 17.23 -22.77
N ASN A 216 3.15 18.35 -22.08
CA ASN A 216 2.70 19.59 -22.69
C ASN A 216 3.94 20.43 -23.00
N TYR A 217 4.31 20.50 -24.28
CA TYR A 217 5.47 21.26 -24.75
C TYR A 217 5.27 22.77 -24.68
N LYS A 218 4.01 23.24 -24.70
CA LYS A 218 3.70 24.66 -24.56
C LYS A 218 3.94 25.15 -23.13
N GLU A 219 3.56 24.35 -22.14
CA GLU A 219 3.69 24.69 -20.72
C GLU A 219 4.98 24.16 -20.09
N GLY A 220 5.70 23.28 -20.78
CA GLY A 220 6.96 22.72 -20.30
C GLY A 220 6.78 21.80 -19.09
N LYS A 221 5.65 21.10 -18.99
CA LYS A 221 5.31 20.24 -17.85
C LYS A 221 4.60 18.95 -18.28
N LYS A 222 4.52 18.01 -17.33
CA LYS A 222 3.76 16.76 -17.48
C LYS A 222 2.28 17.07 -17.78
N ALA A 223 1.76 16.51 -18.87
CA ALA A 223 0.37 16.66 -19.24
C ALA A 223 -0.52 15.68 -18.46
N SER A 224 -1.75 16.11 -18.19
CA SER A 224 -2.75 15.23 -17.58
C SER A 224 -3.40 14.30 -18.62
N LEU A 225 -4.01 13.20 -18.18
CA LEU A 225 -4.78 12.32 -19.06
C LEU A 225 -5.94 13.06 -19.71
N VAL A 226 -6.67 13.87 -18.92
CA VAL A 226 -7.82 14.65 -19.39
C VAL A 226 -7.40 15.60 -20.51
N GLU A 227 -6.38 16.42 -20.25
CA GLU A 227 -5.83 17.38 -21.22
C GLU A 227 -5.38 16.69 -22.52
N THR A 228 -4.76 15.52 -22.39
CA THR A 228 -4.31 14.73 -23.53
C THR A 228 -5.48 14.20 -24.36
N ILE A 229 -6.52 13.67 -23.70
CA ILE A 229 -7.73 13.18 -24.36
C ILE A 229 -8.44 14.31 -25.10
N GLU A 230 -8.61 15.47 -24.45
CA GLU A 230 -9.21 16.66 -25.06
C GLU A 230 -8.44 17.10 -26.31
N TYR A 231 -7.11 17.11 -26.22
CA TYR A 231 -6.24 17.40 -27.36
C TYR A 231 -6.45 16.42 -28.52
N VAL A 232 -6.43 15.11 -28.26
CA VAL A 232 -6.63 14.08 -29.28
C VAL A 232 -8.01 14.21 -29.94
N ILE A 233 -9.07 14.40 -29.16
CA ILE A 233 -10.44 14.62 -29.69
C ILE A 233 -10.48 15.85 -30.60
N LYS A 234 -9.83 16.96 -30.20
CA LYS A 234 -9.76 18.18 -31.01
C LYS A 234 -9.02 17.96 -32.32
N GLN A 235 -7.89 17.25 -32.31
CA GLN A 235 -7.14 16.91 -33.53
C GLN A 235 -7.99 16.05 -34.47
N TRP A 236 -8.66 15.03 -33.93
CA TRP A 236 -9.53 14.15 -34.71
C TRP A 236 -10.70 14.88 -35.37
N LYS A 237 -11.40 15.76 -34.63
CA LYS A 237 -12.47 16.61 -35.18
C LYS A 237 -11.95 17.51 -36.32
N THR A 238 -10.77 18.08 -36.14
CA THR A 238 -10.12 18.94 -37.16
C THR A 238 -9.79 18.16 -38.43
N GLN A 239 -9.25 16.94 -38.30
CA GLN A 239 -8.95 16.08 -39.44
C GLN A 239 -10.21 15.63 -40.20
N LYS A 240 -11.29 15.31 -39.48
CA LYS A 240 -12.59 14.97 -40.11
C LYS A 240 -13.16 16.12 -40.92
N GLY A 241 -13.06 17.37 -40.41
CA GLY A 241 -13.53 18.55 -41.14
C GLY A 241 -12.77 18.80 -42.45
N LYS A 242 -11.47 18.49 -42.49
CA LYS A 242 -10.64 18.62 -43.70
C LYS A 242 -10.97 17.58 -44.78
N ARG A 243 -11.42 16.38 -44.40
CA ARG A 243 -11.79 15.32 -45.36
C ARG A 243 -13.15 15.52 -46.02
N LYS A 244 -14.00 16.39 -45.47
CA LYS A 244 -15.35 16.68 -46.00
C LYS A 244 -15.39 17.90 -46.94
N ARG A 245 -14.28 18.63 -47.03
CA ARG A 245 -14.10 19.77 -47.94
C ARG A 245 -13.21 19.32 -49.09
#